data_AF-A0A4Y2NRC0-F1
#
_entry.id   AF-A0A4Y2NRC0-F1
#
_cell.length_a   1.000
_cell.length_b   1.000
_cell.length_c   1.000
_cell.angle_alpha   90.00
_cell.angle_beta   90.00
_cell.angle_gamma   90.00
#
_symmetry.space_group_name_H-M   'P 1'
#
loop_
_entity.id
_entity.type
_entity.pdbx_description
1 polymer ?
#
loop_
_entity_poly.entity_id
_entity_poly.type
_entity_poly.pdbx_seq_one_letter_code
_entity_poly.pdbx_strand_id
1 'polypeptide(L)'
;MSSFSKFEETQLPPRSAFHSSLINEGFTEAKYAHAQTVWESFNIRNLGEYHDLYVKTDVILLSYVFENFRKLTQNYYHLDAAYMLTSPGLA
;
A
#
# COMPACT_ATOMS: atom_id res chain seq x y z
N MET A 1 -14.23 -2.51 -2.62
CA MET A 1 -15.17 -1.62 -1.89
C MET A 1 -16.48 -1.60 -2.65
N SER A 2 -17.63 -1.75 -1.98
CA SER A 2 -18.93 -1.91 -2.63
C SER A 2 -19.70 -0.60 -2.87
N SER A 3 -19.23 0.52 -2.29
CA SER A 3 -19.79 1.87 -2.42
C SER A 3 -18.79 2.90 -1.88
N PHE A 4 -18.84 4.14 -2.39
CA PHE A 4 -18.08 5.28 -1.85
C PHE A 4 -18.50 5.66 -0.43
N SER A 5 -19.74 5.38 -0.03
CA SER A 5 -20.25 5.66 1.32
C SER A 5 -19.42 5.00 2.42
N LYS A 6 -18.66 3.95 2.10
CA LYS A 6 -17.76 3.28 3.05
C LYS A 6 -16.62 4.16 3.52
N PHE A 7 -16.19 5.13 2.72
CA PHE A 7 -15.14 6.06 3.13
C PHE A 7 -15.58 6.99 4.26
N GLU A 8 -16.88 7.20 4.42
CA GLU A 8 -17.45 8.02 5.50
C GLU A 8 -17.56 7.26 6.82
N GLU A 9 -17.28 5.95 6.85
CA GLU A 9 -17.31 5.17 8.09
C GLU A 9 -16.23 5.66 9.06
N THR A 10 -16.62 6.04 10.27
CA THR A 10 -15.77 6.74 11.23
C THR A 10 -15.01 5.83 12.19
N GLN A 11 -15.05 4.53 11.96
CA GLN A 11 -14.43 3.54 12.83
C GLN A 11 -13.69 2.49 12.01
N LEU A 12 -12.61 1.98 12.57
CA LEU A 12 -11.93 0.83 12.00
C LEU A 12 -12.88 -0.37 12.04
N PRO A 13 -13.02 -1.15 10.94
CA PRO A 13 -13.83 -2.35 10.94
C PRO A 13 -13.39 -3.33 12.04
N PRO A 14 -14.28 -4.19 12.56
CA PRO A 14 -13.87 -5.21 13.51
C PRO A 14 -12.91 -6.20 12.86
N ARG A 15 -12.01 -6.81 13.65
CA ARG A 15 -11.02 -7.79 13.15
C ARG A 15 -11.64 -8.92 12.33
N SER A 16 -12.85 -9.36 12.67
CA SER A 16 -13.59 -10.39 11.92
C SER A 16 -13.94 -9.99 10.48
N ALA A 17 -13.98 -8.70 10.17
CA ALA A 17 -14.16 -8.19 8.81
C ALA A 17 -12.88 -8.29 7.97
N PHE A 18 -11.73 -8.57 8.58
CA PHE A 18 -10.46 -8.76 7.89
C PHE A 18 -10.24 -10.25 7.62
N HIS A 19 -10.59 -10.69 6.41
CA HIS A 19 -10.40 -12.05 5.93
C HIS A 19 -9.72 -12.05 4.57
N SER A 20 -8.65 -12.83 4.42
CA SER A 20 -8.00 -13.03 3.12
C SER A 20 -8.56 -14.27 2.46
N SER A 21 -9.29 -14.09 1.36
CA SER A 21 -9.77 -15.21 0.54
C SER A 21 -8.64 -15.99 -0.14
N LEU A 22 -7.47 -15.38 -0.33
CA LEU A 22 -6.33 -16.00 -1.01
C LEU A 22 -5.66 -17.08 -0.16
N ILE A 23 -5.54 -16.84 1.15
CA ILE A 23 -4.91 -17.77 2.10
C ILE A 23 -5.92 -18.45 3.03
N ASN A 24 -7.20 -18.06 2.92
CA ASN A 24 -8.30 -18.53 3.78
C ASN A 24 -8.01 -18.38 5.28
N GLU A 25 -7.29 -17.33 5.64
CA GLU A 25 -6.91 -17.00 7.00
C GLU A 25 -7.43 -15.63 7.40
N GLY A 26 -7.79 -15.53 8.68
CA GLY A 26 -8.15 -14.27 9.31
C GLY A 26 -6.94 -13.39 9.60
N PHE A 27 -7.21 -12.13 9.89
CA PHE A 27 -6.18 -11.19 10.30
C PHE A 27 -5.66 -11.52 11.70
N THR A 28 -4.33 -11.58 11.85
CA THR A 28 -3.69 -11.84 13.14
C THR A 28 -3.91 -10.66 14.10
N GLU A 29 -3.93 -10.94 15.40
CA GLU A 29 -4.06 -9.90 16.44
C GLU A 29 -2.98 -8.82 16.30
N ALA A 30 -1.73 -9.21 16.02
CA ALA A 30 -0.63 -8.26 15.83
C ALA A 30 -0.85 -7.31 14.64
N LYS A 31 -1.39 -7.81 13.51
CA LYS A 31 -1.70 -6.97 12.36
C LYS A 31 -2.88 -6.03 12.65
N TYR A 32 -3.88 -6.49 13.39
CA TYR A 32 -5.01 -5.65 13.78
C TYR A 32 -4.59 -4.55 14.75
N ALA A 33 -3.77 -4.88 15.77
CA ALA A 33 -3.19 -3.91 16.69
C ALA A 33 -2.38 -2.84 15.94
N HIS A 34 -1.62 -3.23 14.91
CA HIS A 34 -0.92 -2.27 14.06
C HIS A 34 -1.88 -1.30 13.35
N ALA A 35 -2.99 -1.80 12.78
CA ALA A 35 -4.00 -0.95 12.14
C ALA A 35 -4.62 0.05 13.14
N GLN A 36 -4.86 -0.38 14.39
CA GLN A 36 -5.31 0.50 15.47
C GLN A 36 -4.25 1.57 15.79
N THR A 37 -2.98 1.18 15.95
CA THR A 37 -1.89 2.13 16.19
C THR A 37 -1.79 3.17 15.07
N VAL A 38 -1.92 2.77 13.80
CA VAL A 38 -1.90 3.70 12.67
C VAL A 38 -3.11 4.65 12.73
N TRP A 39 -4.31 4.12 12.97
CA TRP A 39 -5.53 4.92 13.09
C TRP A 39 -5.38 6.02 14.16
N GLU A 40 -4.88 5.66 15.34
CA GLU A 40 -4.66 6.57 16.46
C GLU A 40 -3.51 7.56 16.19
N SER A 41 -2.36 7.07 15.71
CA SER A 41 -1.16 7.89 15.51
C SER A 41 -1.36 9.00 14.49
N PHE A 42 -2.16 8.75 13.46
CA PHE A 42 -2.46 9.71 12.41
C PHE A 42 -3.77 10.49 12.65
N ASN A 43 -4.45 10.26 13.78
CA ASN A 43 -5.74 10.87 14.12
C ASN A 43 -6.78 10.71 13.00
N ILE A 44 -6.84 9.51 12.43
CA ILE A 44 -7.74 9.17 11.32
C ILE A 44 -9.20 9.29 11.77
N ARG A 45 -10.01 9.97 10.95
CA ARG A 45 -11.42 10.24 11.27
C ARG A 45 -12.39 9.30 10.58
N ASN A 46 -12.01 8.80 9.41
CA ASN A 46 -12.85 7.91 8.62
C ASN A 46 -12.00 6.97 7.74
N LEU A 47 -12.64 5.98 7.14
CA LEU A 47 -11.95 5.01 6.28
C LEU A 47 -11.38 5.64 5.00
N GLY A 48 -11.90 6.80 4.56
CA GLY A 48 -11.33 7.60 3.48
C GLY A 48 -9.92 8.07 3.79
N GLU A 49 -9.74 8.75 4.93
CA GLU A 49 -8.43 9.21 5.37
C GLU A 49 -7.45 8.04 5.60
N TYR A 50 -7.94 6.91 6.14
CA TYR A 50 -7.14 5.70 6.30
C TYR A 50 -6.64 5.15 4.94
N HIS A 51 -7.55 5.07 3.96
CA HIS A 51 -7.24 4.64 2.61
C HIS A 51 -6.24 5.57 1.93
N ASP A 52 -6.44 6.88 2.02
CA ASP A 52 -5.56 7.87 1.40
C ASP A 52 -4.15 7.81 1.99
N LEU A 53 -4.03 7.60 3.30
CA LEU A 53 -2.74 7.37 3.96
C LEU A 53 -2.05 6.11 3.42
N TYR A 54 -2.79 5.00 3.29
CA TYR A 54 -2.26 3.76 2.74
C TYR A 54 -1.77 3.94 1.30
N VAL A 55 -2.61 4.49 0.41
CA VAL A 55 -2.28 4.69 -1.01
C VAL A 55 -1.11 5.65 -1.17
N LYS A 56 -1.09 6.74 -0.41
CA LYS A 56 0.02 7.69 -0.45
C LYS A 56 1.34 7.04 -0.04
N THR A 57 1.31 6.23 1.01
CA THR A 57 2.51 5.51 1.48
C THR A 57 3.00 4.50 0.45
N ASP A 58 2.09 3.72 -0.15
CA ASP A 58 2.42 2.73 -1.18
C ASP A 58 3.04 3.38 -2.43
N VAL A 59 2.44 4.48 -2.92
CA VAL A 59 2.94 5.24 -4.07
C VAL A 59 4.31 5.85 -3.79
N ILE A 60 4.53 6.43 -2.61
CA ILE A 60 5.83 7.01 -2.25
C ILE A 60 6.91 5.92 -2.20
N LEU A 61 6.63 4.78 -1.55
CA LEU A 61 7.57 3.67 -1.46
C LEU A 61 7.90 3.09 -2.84
N LEU A 62 6.89 2.88 -3.68
CA LEU A 62 7.08 2.40 -5.05
C LEU A 62 7.90 3.39 -5.89
N SER A 63 7.59 4.68 -5.79
CA SER A 63 8.33 5.73 -6.51
C SER A 63 9.79 5.76 -6.08
N TYR A 64 10.07 5.67 -4.79
CA TYR A 64 11.44 5.63 -4.27
C TYR A 64 12.24 4.42 -4.78
N VAL A 65 11.63 3.23 -4.78
CA VAL A 65 12.24 2.02 -5.32
C VAL A 65 12.50 2.18 -6.82
N PHE A 66 11.52 2.68 -7.58
CA PHE A 66 11.63 2.85 -9.02
C PHE A 66 12.68 3.90 -9.42
N GLU A 67 12.78 5.02 -8.69
CA GLU A 67 13.82 6.02 -8.91
C GLU A 67 15.23 5.44 -8.71
N ASN A 68 15.42 4.63 -7.67
CA ASN A 68 16.69 3.95 -7.43
C ASN A 68 17.00 2.92 -8.52
N PHE A 69 15.99 2.15 -8.94
CA PHE A 69 16.12 1.21 -10.04
C PHE A 69 16.51 1.93 -11.34
N ARG A 70 15.83 3.02 -11.70
CA ARG A 70 16.13 3.83 -12.90
C ARG A 70 17.55 4.38 -12.89
N LYS A 71 18.02 4.91 -11.74
CA LYS A 71 19.42 5.36 -11.57
C LYS A 71 20.40 4.20 -11.77
N LEU A 72 20.11 3.04 -11.19
CA LEU A 72 20.93 1.84 -11.35
C LEU A 72 21.00 1.43 -12.82
N THR A 73 19.86 1.29 -13.51
CA THR A 73 19.86 0.84 -14.91
C THR A 73 20.61 1.80 -15.82
N GLN A 74 20.44 3.11 -15.58
CA GLN A 74 21.13 4.14 -16.35
C GLN A 74 22.65 4.11 -16.11
N ASN A 75 23.10 3.84 -14.89
CA ASN A 75 24.52 3.80 -14.55
C ASN A 75 25.23 2.54 -15.06
N TYR A 76 24.59 1.36 -14.97
CA TYR A 76 25.24 0.08 -15.31
C TYR A 76 25.00 -0.38 -16.74
N TYR A 77 23.81 -0.10 -17.30
CA TYR A 77 23.41 -0.60 -18.61
C TYR A 77 23.23 0.52 -19.64
N HIS A 78 23.32 1.78 -19.21
CA HIS A 78 23.02 2.96 -20.06
C HIS A 78 21.60 2.94 -20.63
N LEU A 79 20.69 2.24 -19.95
CA LEU A 79 19.27 2.12 -20.30
C LEU A 79 18.42 2.86 -19.28
N ASP A 80 17.40 3.55 -19.76
CA ASP A 80 16.41 4.19 -18.91
C ASP A 80 15.22 3.25 -18.67
N ALA A 81 15.09 2.81 -17.41
CA ALA A 81 14.03 1.91 -16.95
C ALA A 81 12.61 2.39 -17.29
N ALA A 82 12.38 3.69 -17.48
CA ALA A 82 11.08 4.23 -17.84
C ALA A 82 10.59 3.81 -19.24
N TYR A 83 11.49 3.36 -20.12
CA TYR A 83 11.17 2.87 -21.46
C TYR A 83 11.04 1.35 -21.53
N MET A 84 11.05 0.69 -20.38
CA MET A 84 11.04 -0.77 -20.28
C MET A 84 9.75 -1.23 -19.64
N LEU A 85 9.09 -2.22 -20.24
CA LEU A 85 7.84 -2.76 -19.71
C LEU A 85 8.06 -3.67 -18.50
N THR A 86 9.17 -4.41 -18.49
CA THR A 86 9.52 -5.39 -17.44
C THR A 86 11.04 -5.56 -17.31
N SER A 87 11.49 -6.13 -16.19
CA SER A 87 12.92 -6.35 -15.89
C SER A 87 13.68 -7.20 -16.93
N PRO A 88 13.10 -8.20 -17.60
CA PRO A 88 13.78 -8.92 -18.68
C PRO A 88 14.30 -8.06 -19.85
N GLY A 89 13.80 -6.84 -20.03
CA GLY A 89 14.36 -5.92 -21.04
C GLY A 89 15.79 -5.44 -20.72
N LEU A 90 16.34 -5.80 -19.55
CA LEU A 90 17.70 -5.44 -19.12
C LEU A 90 18.78 -6.41 -19.63
N ALA A 91 18.38 -7.54 -20.21
CA ALA A 91 19.25 -8.61 -20.66
C ALA A 91 19.51 -8.56 -22.18
#